data_AF-A0A2U2YZL4-F1
#
_entry.id   AF-A0A2U2YZL4-F1
#
_cell.length_a   1.000
_cell.length_b   1.000
_cell.length_c   1.000
_cell.angle_alpha   90.00
_cell.angle_beta   90.00
_cell.angle_gamma   90.00
#
_symmetry.space_group_name_H-M   'P 1'
#
loop_
_entity.id
_entity.type
_entity.pdbx_description
1 polymer ?
#
loop_
_entity_poly.entity_id
_entity_poly.type
_entity_poly.pdbx_seq_one_letter_code
_entity_poly.pdbx_strand_id
1 'polypeptide(L)'
;MEQLDLFADLGEPEAPKPEKTITLPKPTAGQWASAVAKPQPQQAEQPALIEPEAPRQFGPERFSLSPADGATFGEAVCAAWHGAHGGSRMEIPLGIVATLALWPQKGYPRTLAKFFKGLDVHQLLACVREVAAYWWMRRPDLIDTASVLFQWAEEDNHTANELHAIRATFHAALDHNALDHTGHEDPEPNSWIDLMSWTVTALRHNTARQGLGEYHTPPEVCDMMAAQIIGRDREAIHEGYSLLDPCAGTGGMFRSAAQHLRSMGLDPAKFTWFAQEIDPLAAASCAVNMIVWGMGPNAMVACGDTLAEGDLWPRAVEHRRAMVERRDDVQAQMAIAYALGRVEQLVGASSEAA
;
A
#
# COMPACT_ATOMS: atom_id res chain seq x y z
N MET A 1 11.69 -26.22 56.63
CA MET A 1 10.50 -26.26 55.76
C MET A 1 10.97 -26.95 54.50
N GLU A 2 10.74 -28.26 54.42
CA GLU A 2 11.08 -29.08 53.25
C GLU A 2 10.11 -28.76 52.12
N GLN A 3 10.64 -28.46 50.94
CA GLN A 3 9.85 -28.35 49.72
C GLN A 3 10.02 -29.68 48.96
N LEU A 4 8.94 -30.47 48.96
CA LEU A 4 8.83 -31.72 48.21
C LEU A 4 8.81 -31.40 46.70
N ASP A 5 9.83 -31.87 45.99
CA ASP A 5 9.90 -31.80 44.53
C ASP A 5 9.08 -32.96 43.94
N LEU A 6 7.90 -32.61 43.41
CA LEU A 6 6.87 -33.54 42.93
C LEU A 6 7.17 -34.11 41.53
N PHE A 7 8.38 -33.89 40.99
CA PHE A 7 8.76 -34.28 39.63
C PHE A 7 10.05 -35.12 39.55
N ALA A 8 10.58 -35.59 40.68
CA ALA A 8 11.81 -36.36 40.73
C ALA A 8 11.75 -37.77 40.07
N ASP A 9 10.56 -38.28 39.75
CA ASP A 9 10.35 -39.65 39.21
C ASP A 9 9.86 -39.71 37.75
N LEU A 10 9.91 -38.62 36.98
CA LEU A 10 9.68 -38.66 35.54
C LEU A 10 11.01 -38.77 34.81
N GLY A 11 11.45 -40.00 34.58
CA GLY A 11 12.62 -40.30 33.75
C GLY A 11 12.55 -39.63 32.36
N GLU A 12 13.72 -39.34 31.79
CA GLU A 12 13.82 -38.62 30.52
C GLU A 12 13.03 -39.31 29.39
N PRO A 13 12.21 -38.58 28.62
CA PRO A 13 11.50 -39.15 27.48
C PRO A 13 12.50 -39.57 26.40
N GLU A 14 12.44 -40.84 26.01
CA GLU A 14 13.24 -41.43 24.92
C GLU A 14 13.07 -40.63 23.62
N ALA A 15 14.18 -40.20 23.02
CA ALA A 15 14.15 -39.44 21.77
C ALA A 15 13.46 -40.24 20.65
N PRO A 16 12.54 -39.64 19.88
CA PRO A 16 11.86 -40.33 18.80
C PRO A 16 12.88 -40.77 17.73
N LYS A 17 12.82 -42.05 17.35
CA LYS A 17 13.65 -42.65 16.29
C LYS A 17 13.33 -42.00 14.94
N PRO A 18 14.32 -41.77 14.06
CA PRO A 18 14.10 -41.08 12.80
C PRO A 18 13.24 -41.95 11.87
N GLU A 19 11.98 -41.55 11.69
CA GLU A 19 11.13 -42.09 10.63
C GLU A 19 11.63 -41.59 9.27
N LYS A 20 11.58 -42.49 8.28
CA LYS A 20 12.08 -42.27 6.91
C LYS A 20 11.50 -40.97 6.35
N THR A 21 12.39 -40.03 6.06
CA THR A 21 12.08 -38.75 5.43
C THR A 21 11.37 -38.97 4.10
N ILE A 22 10.06 -38.72 4.06
CA ILE A 22 9.39 -38.41 2.79
C ILE A 22 9.81 -36.98 2.47
N THR A 23 10.71 -36.84 1.51
CA THR A 23 11.16 -35.54 1.03
C THR A 23 10.02 -34.88 0.26
N LEU A 24 9.39 -33.86 0.85
CA LEU A 24 8.55 -32.93 0.10
C LEU A 24 9.47 -32.14 -0.86
N PRO A 25 9.11 -31.96 -2.13
CA PRO A 25 9.90 -31.12 -3.03
C PRO A 25 9.95 -29.69 -2.47
N LYS A 26 11.16 -29.12 -2.43
CA LYS A 26 11.35 -27.71 -2.05
C LYS A 26 10.48 -26.82 -2.95
N PRO A 27 9.80 -25.79 -2.40
CA PRO A 27 9.13 -24.80 -3.22
C PRO A 27 10.17 -24.15 -4.14
N THR A 28 10.06 -24.43 -5.43
CA THR A 28 10.91 -23.80 -6.44
C THR A 28 10.29 -22.43 -6.69
N ALA A 29 10.97 -21.37 -6.29
CA ALA A 29 10.65 -20.03 -6.77
C ALA A 29 10.64 -20.07 -8.31
N GLY A 30 9.49 -19.77 -8.94
CA GLY A 30 9.44 -19.62 -10.40
C GLY A 30 8.21 -20.16 -11.16
N GLN A 31 7.08 -20.49 -10.53
CA GLN A 31 5.92 -21.05 -11.26
C GLN A 31 4.83 -20.04 -11.71
N TRP A 32 5.19 -18.76 -11.88
CA TRP A 32 4.39 -17.81 -12.68
C TRP A 32 5.16 -17.25 -13.88
N ALA A 33 5.99 -18.08 -14.51
CA ALA A 33 6.54 -17.79 -15.83
C ALA A 33 6.25 -18.98 -16.75
N SER A 34 5.29 -18.84 -17.67
CA SER A 34 5.19 -19.75 -18.80
C SER A 34 6.48 -19.65 -19.61
N ALA A 35 7.17 -20.77 -19.78
CA ALA A 35 8.39 -20.84 -20.58
C ALA A 35 8.05 -20.51 -22.05
N VAL A 36 8.62 -19.40 -22.55
CA VAL A 36 8.69 -19.15 -23.99
C VAL A 36 9.66 -20.18 -24.58
N ALA A 37 9.21 -20.94 -25.58
CA ALA A 37 10.02 -21.95 -26.25
C ALA A 37 11.28 -21.31 -26.86
N LYS A 38 12.44 -21.95 -26.68
CA LYS A 38 13.67 -21.56 -27.37
C LYS A 38 13.47 -21.69 -28.89
N PRO A 39 13.69 -20.65 -29.70
CA PRO A 39 13.66 -20.78 -31.15
C PRO A 39 14.76 -21.72 -31.63
N GLN A 40 14.43 -22.60 -32.58
CA GLN A 40 15.40 -23.39 -33.32
C GLN A 40 16.28 -22.46 -34.19
N PRO A 41 17.55 -22.82 -34.46
CA PRO A 41 18.42 -22.02 -35.30
C PRO A 41 17.91 -22.02 -36.76
N GLN A 42 17.19 -20.97 -37.14
CA GLN A 42 16.91 -20.62 -38.52
C GLN A 42 18.10 -19.86 -39.11
N GLN A 43 18.43 -20.14 -40.37
CA GLN A 43 19.46 -19.45 -41.14
C GLN A 43 19.19 -17.94 -41.13
N ALA A 44 20.24 -17.17 -40.83
CA ALA A 44 20.17 -15.73 -40.62
C ALA A 44 19.76 -14.99 -41.90
N GLU A 45 18.49 -14.60 -42.00
CA GLU A 45 18.12 -13.39 -42.73
C GLU A 45 18.47 -12.19 -41.86
N GLN A 46 19.22 -11.24 -42.41
CA GLN A 46 19.65 -10.04 -41.70
C GLN A 46 18.41 -9.26 -41.24
N PRO A 47 18.19 -9.09 -39.92
CA PRO A 47 17.11 -8.23 -39.45
C PRO A 47 17.41 -6.80 -39.87
N ALA A 48 16.42 -6.13 -40.45
CA ALA A 48 16.46 -4.70 -40.70
C ALA A 48 16.85 -4.00 -39.39
N LEU A 49 17.87 -3.13 -39.48
CA LEU A 49 18.38 -2.34 -38.36
C LEU A 49 17.20 -1.58 -37.74
N ILE A 50 16.73 -2.05 -36.59
CA ILE A 50 15.93 -1.22 -35.69
C ILE A 50 16.92 -0.17 -35.20
N GLU A 51 16.73 1.07 -35.63
CA GLU A 51 17.52 2.18 -35.12
C GLU A 51 17.41 2.17 -33.58
N PRO A 52 18.52 2.30 -32.85
CA PRO A 52 18.45 2.40 -31.40
C PRO A 52 17.53 3.58 -31.07
N GLU A 53 16.48 3.29 -30.30
CA GLU A 53 15.58 4.33 -29.79
C GLU A 53 16.46 5.39 -29.13
N ALA A 54 16.42 6.62 -29.66
CA ALA A 54 17.29 7.69 -29.21
C ALA A 54 17.17 7.83 -27.68
N PRO A 55 18.27 8.09 -26.94
CA PRO A 55 18.18 8.36 -25.51
C PRO A 55 17.14 9.47 -25.31
N ARG A 56 16.11 9.20 -24.50
CA ARG A 56 15.08 10.19 -24.17
C ARG A 56 15.81 11.44 -23.70
N GLN A 57 15.76 12.50 -24.50
CA GLN A 57 16.34 13.78 -24.13
C GLN A 57 15.46 14.35 -23.02
N PHE A 58 15.87 14.13 -21.77
CA PHE A 58 15.26 14.77 -20.62
C PHE A 58 15.60 16.26 -20.69
N GLY A 59 14.59 17.07 -21.06
CA GLY A 59 14.66 18.52 -20.98
C GLY A 59 14.83 18.98 -19.53
N PRO A 60 15.12 20.28 -19.31
CA PRO A 60 15.38 20.82 -17.97
C PRO A 60 14.26 20.42 -17.01
N GLU A 61 14.63 19.84 -15.86
CA GLU A 61 13.78 19.36 -14.77
C GLU A 61 12.49 20.19 -14.66
N ARG A 62 11.39 19.64 -15.19
CA ARG A 62 10.05 20.14 -14.88
C ARG A 62 9.45 19.17 -13.88
N PHE A 63 9.72 19.41 -12.61
CA PHE A 63 8.77 19.05 -11.55
C PHE A 63 7.49 19.84 -11.86
N SER A 64 6.66 19.33 -12.76
CA SER A 64 5.36 19.93 -13.07
C SER A 64 4.41 19.58 -11.93
N LEU A 65 4.62 20.19 -10.78
CA LEU A 65 3.53 20.42 -9.86
C LEU A 65 2.64 21.43 -10.58
N SER A 66 1.41 21.06 -10.84
CA SER A 66 0.33 22.04 -10.82
C SER A 66 -0.13 22.06 -9.36
N PRO A 67 0.32 23.02 -8.52
CA PRO A 67 -0.21 23.16 -7.16
C PRO A 67 -1.74 23.32 -7.14
N ALA A 68 -2.33 23.68 -8.29
CA ALA A 68 -3.75 23.95 -8.44
C ALA A 68 -4.65 22.71 -8.29
N ASP A 69 -4.15 21.48 -8.46
CA ASP A 69 -5.02 20.29 -8.41
C ASP A 69 -5.08 19.67 -7.01
N GLY A 70 -3.94 19.59 -6.30
CA GLY A 70 -3.86 18.94 -4.99
C GLY A 70 -4.60 19.67 -3.87
N ALA A 71 -4.34 20.97 -3.70
CA ALA A 71 -5.01 21.77 -2.67
C ALA A 71 -6.53 21.82 -2.90
N THR A 72 -6.95 22.06 -4.15
CA THR A 72 -8.35 22.06 -4.54
C THR A 72 -9.01 20.69 -4.36
N PHE A 73 -8.29 19.58 -4.62
CA PHE A 73 -8.78 18.23 -4.30
C PHE A 73 -9.03 18.06 -2.80
N GLY A 74 -8.06 18.42 -1.96
CA GLY A 74 -8.19 18.33 -0.50
C GLY A 74 -9.35 19.16 0.03
N GLU A 75 -9.48 20.40 -0.44
CA GLU A 75 -10.60 21.30 -0.10
C GLU A 75 -11.95 20.73 -0.54
N ALA A 76 -12.05 20.15 -1.74
CA ALA A 76 -13.28 19.56 -2.24
C ALA A 76 -13.73 18.35 -1.40
N VAL A 77 -12.79 17.46 -1.06
CA VAL A 77 -13.05 16.30 -0.19
C VAL A 77 -13.51 16.78 1.20
N CYS A 78 -12.80 17.75 1.78
CA CYS A 78 -13.14 18.32 3.09
C CYS A 78 -14.52 19.01 3.08
N ALA A 79 -14.80 19.82 2.05
CA ALA A 79 -16.06 20.51 1.89
C ALA A 79 -17.24 19.55 1.70
N ALA A 80 -17.05 18.47 0.93
CA ALA A 80 -18.07 17.45 0.76
C ALA A 80 -18.37 16.71 2.07
N TRP A 81 -17.33 16.32 2.81
CA TRP A 81 -17.46 15.63 4.08
C TRP A 81 -18.22 16.47 5.11
N HIS A 82 -17.78 17.71 5.36
CA HIS A 82 -18.42 18.57 6.36
C HIS A 82 -19.74 19.16 5.89
N GLY A 83 -19.89 19.48 4.60
CA GLY A 83 -21.14 19.98 4.02
C GLY A 83 -22.27 18.96 4.05
N ALA A 84 -21.94 17.68 4.00
CA ALA A 84 -22.89 16.57 4.17
C ALA A 84 -23.08 16.14 5.64
N HIS A 85 -22.51 16.86 6.61
CA HIS A 85 -22.59 16.58 8.05
C HIS A 85 -21.95 15.23 8.46
N GLY A 86 -20.82 14.86 7.86
CA GLY A 86 -20.09 13.62 8.16
C GLY A 86 -19.46 13.55 9.57
N GLY A 87 -19.38 14.67 10.29
CA GLY A 87 -18.84 14.71 11.65
C GLY A 87 -17.33 14.88 11.71
N SER A 88 -16.71 14.36 12.77
CA SER A 88 -15.28 14.59 13.11
C SER A 88 -14.34 13.43 12.77
N ARG A 89 -14.88 12.31 12.27
CA ARG A 89 -14.12 11.09 11.93
C ARG A 89 -13.34 11.29 10.63
N MET A 90 -12.12 11.84 10.72
CA MET A 90 -11.28 12.10 9.54
C MET A 90 -10.81 10.82 8.85
N GLU A 91 -10.80 9.69 9.55
CA GLU A 91 -10.42 8.39 9.00
C GLU A 91 -11.34 7.91 7.87
N ILE A 92 -12.61 8.34 7.87
CA ILE A 92 -13.59 7.97 6.83
C ILE A 92 -13.27 8.64 5.49
N PRO A 93 -13.24 9.99 5.37
CA PRO A 93 -12.89 10.64 4.11
C PRO A 93 -11.47 10.29 3.64
N LEU A 94 -10.51 10.09 4.55
CA LEU A 94 -9.18 9.57 4.18
C LEU A 94 -9.24 8.15 3.63
N GLY A 95 -10.04 7.27 4.24
CA GLY A 95 -10.30 5.91 3.77
C GLY A 95 -10.91 5.85 2.38
N ILE A 96 -11.79 6.79 2.05
CA ILE A 96 -12.38 6.93 0.71
C ILE A 96 -11.31 7.27 -0.33
N VAL A 97 -10.46 8.26 -0.03
CA VAL A 97 -9.34 8.64 -0.91
C VAL A 97 -8.36 7.47 -1.08
N ALA A 98 -8.02 6.78 0.02
CA ALA A 98 -7.17 5.60 -0.01
C ALA A 98 -7.79 4.47 -0.86
N THR A 99 -9.10 4.24 -0.75
CA THR A 99 -9.83 3.23 -1.52
C THR A 99 -9.73 3.48 -3.02
N LEU A 100 -9.95 4.73 -3.45
CA LEU A 100 -9.82 5.11 -4.86
C LEU A 100 -8.37 5.02 -5.34
N ALA A 101 -7.41 5.51 -4.54
CA ALA A 101 -6.00 5.48 -4.87
C ALA A 101 -5.45 4.05 -5.01
N LEU A 102 -5.93 3.14 -4.17
CA LEU A 102 -5.55 1.73 -4.16
C LEU A 102 -6.42 0.87 -5.06
N TRP A 103 -7.34 1.44 -5.85
CA TRP A 103 -8.20 0.60 -6.68
C TRP A 103 -7.36 -0.31 -7.62
N PRO A 104 -7.56 -1.64 -7.60
CA PRO A 104 -6.67 -2.58 -8.29
C PRO A 104 -6.59 -2.41 -9.81
N GLN A 105 -7.69 -1.98 -10.43
CA GLN A 105 -7.75 -1.77 -11.87
C GLN A 105 -7.23 -0.37 -12.22
N LYS A 106 -6.18 -0.33 -13.03
CA LYS A 106 -5.52 0.90 -13.50
C LYS A 106 -5.73 1.08 -15.01
N GLY A 107 -5.51 2.29 -15.53
CA GLY A 107 -5.54 2.62 -16.96
C GLY A 107 -6.88 3.15 -17.51
N TYR A 108 -7.97 3.12 -16.73
CA TYR A 108 -9.31 3.49 -17.22
C TYR A 108 -10.06 4.48 -16.29
N PRO A 109 -9.46 5.64 -15.93
CA PRO A 109 -9.96 6.51 -14.86
C PRO A 109 -11.41 6.98 -15.09
N ARG A 110 -11.75 7.38 -16.32
CA ARG A 110 -13.11 7.86 -16.65
C ARG A 110 -14.18 6.77 -16.57
N THR A 111 -13.84 5.55 -16.98
CA THR A 111 -14.78 4.42 -16.93
C THR A 111 -15.02 4.01 -15.48
N LEU A 112 -13.95 3.91 -14.69
CA LEU A 112 -14.03 3.60 -13.27
C LEU A 112 -14.79 4.70 -12.51
N ALA A 113 -14.54 5.98 -12.80
CA ALA A 113 -15.27 7.08 -12.16
C ALA A 113 -16.78 7.02 -12.43
N LYS A 114 -17.19 6.67 -13.65
CA LYS A 114 -18.61 6.44 -13.98
C LYS A 114 -19.19 5.24 -13.24
N PHE A 115 -18.43 4.15 -13.14
CA PHE A 115 -18.82 2.97 -12.38
C PHE A 115 -19.09 3.32 -10.91
N PHE A 116 -18.12 3.93 -10.21
CA PHE A 116 -18.27 4.31 -8.81
C PHE A 116 -19.42 5.30 -8.57
N LYS A 117 -19.62 6.29 -9.44
CA LYS A 117 -20.74 7.24 -9.33
C LYS A 117 -22.12 6.58 -9.50
N GLY A 118 -22.17 5.40 -10.11
CA GLY A 118 -23.39 4.62 -10.26
C GLY A 118 -23.73 3.75 -9.05
N LEU A 119 -22.82 3.61 -8.09
CA LEU A 119 -23.00 2.75 -6.92
C LEU A 119 -23.83 3.43 -5.83
N ASP A 120 -24.61 2.63 -5.10
CA ASP A 120 -25.20 3.06 -3.84
C ASP A 120 -24.18 3.03 -2.69
N VAL A 121 -24.56 3.57 -1.53
CA VAL A 121 -23.63 3.68 -0.38
C VAL A 121 -23.19 2.32 0.16
N HIS A 122 -24.04 1.29 0.13
CA HIS A 122 -23.68 -0.04 0.64
C HIS A 122 -22.71 -0.75 -0.31
N GLN A 123 -22.87 -0.54 -1.62
CA GLN A 123 -21.92 -0.98 -2.62
C GLN A 123 -20.58 -0.24 -2.51
N LEU A 124 -20.60 1.06 -2.20
CA LEU A 124 -19.37 1.82 -1.92
C LEU A 124 -18.65 1.30 -0.66
N LEU A 125 -19.37 1.00 0.42
CA LEU A 125 -18.81 0.34 1.59
C LEU A 125 -18.18 -1.02 1.25
N ALA A 126 -18.84 -1.81 0.39
CA ALA A 126 -18.26 -3.06 -0.10
C ALA A 126 -16.95 -2.82 -0.88
N CYS A 127 -16.86 -1.77 -1.69
CA CYS A 127 -15.62 -1.42 -2.40
C CYS A 127 -14.47 -1.12 -1.43
N VAL A 128 -14.73 -0.42 -0.32
CA VAL A 128 -13.71 -0.14 0.72
C VAL A 128 -13.15 -1.45 1.29
N ARG A 129 -14.04 -2.37 1.66
CA ARG A 129 -13.67 -3.70 2.19
C ARG A 129 -12.90 -4.54 1.16
N GLU A 130 -13.34 -4.53 -0.09
CA GLU A 130 -12.70 -5.28 -1.17
C GLU A 130 -11.29 -4.78 -1.47
N VAL A 131 -11.07 -3.46 -1.48
CA VAL A 131 -9.73 -2.87 -1.66
C VAL A 131 -8.80 -3.24 -0.51
N ALA A 132 -9.30 -3.13 0.73
CA ALA A 132 -8.54 -3.51 1.91
C ALA A 132 -8.13 -4.99 1.84
N ALA A 133 -9.07 -5.89 1.54
CA ALA A 133 -8.80 -7.32 1.40
C ALA A 133 -7.83 -7.63 0.26
N TYR A 134 -7.99 -6.99 -0.91
CA TYR A 134 -7.13 -7.17 -2.07
C TYR A 134 -5.67 -6.85 -1.76
N TRP A 135 -5.44 -5.72 -1.07
CA TRP A 135 -4.09 -5.29 -0.71
C TRP A 135 -3.56 -5.99 0.52
N TRP A 136 -4.40 -6.41 1.47
CA TRP A 136 -3.94 -7.20 2.62
C TRP A 136 -3.32 -8.51 2.16
N MET A 137 -3.85 -9.15 1.11
CA MET A 137 -3.23 -10.33 0.50
C MET A 137 -1.84 -10.06 -0.11
N ARG A 138 -1.50 -8.80 -0.45
CA ARG A 138 -0.24 -8.45 -1.12
C ARG A 138 0.76 -7.79 -0.18
N ARG A 139 0.29 -6.88 0.64
CA ARG A 139 1.02 -6.02 1.59
C ARG A 139 0.27 -5.99 2.93
N PRO A 140 0.18 -7.14 3.63
CA PRO A 140 -0.57 -7.23 4.88
C PRO A 140 -0.01 -6.30 5.95
N ASP A 141 1.30 -6.06 5.93
CA ASP A 141 2.01 -5.11 6.79
C ASP A 141 1.48 -3.69 6.64
N LEU A 142 1.44 -3.17 5.41
CA LEU A 142 0.99 -1.80 5.16
C LEU A 142 -0.52 -1.63 5.35
N ILE A 143 -1.32 -2.64 5.00
CA ILE A 143 -2.76 -2.57 5.22
C ILE A 143 -3.12 -2.70 6.70
N ASP A 144 -2.36 -3.44 7.49
CA ASP A 144 -2.51 -3.47 8.94
C ASP A 144 -2.16 -2.10 9.56
N THR A 145 -1.05 -1.48 9.14
CA THR A 145 -0.72 -0.08 9.53
C THR A 145 -1.81 0.90 9.09
N ALA A 146 -2.38 0.72 7.90
CA ALA A 146 -3.44 1.57 7.36
C ALA A 146 -4.85 1.17 7.82
N SER A 147 -4.99 0.22 8.75
CA SER A 147 -6.28 -0.41 9.06
C SER A 147 -7.35 0.57 9.52
N VAL A 148 -6.97 1.64 10.23
CA VAL A 148 -7.87 2.74 10.64
C VAL A 148 -8.61 3.38 9.46
N LEU A 149 -8.03 3.36 8.25
CA LEU A 149 -8.62 3.92 7.04
C LEU A 149 -9.66 3.00 6.38
N PHE A 150 -9.79 1.74 6.83
CA PHE A 150 -10.68 0.76 6.20
C PHE A 150 -11.67 0.12 7.18
N GLN A 151 -11.30 -0.02 8.46
CA GLN A 151 -12.10 -0.72 9.48
C GLN A 151 -13.50 -0.14 9.66
N TRP A 152 -13.67 1.17 9.45
CA TRP A 152 -14.98 1.81 9.57
C TRP A 152 -16.01 1.25 8.58
N ALA A 153 -15.60 0.68 7.44
CA ALA A 153 -16.53 0.09 6.48
C ALA A 153 -17.10 -1.27 6.89
N GLU A 154 -16.58 -1.86 7.98
CA GLU A 154 -17.12 -3.06 8.62
C GLU A 154 -18.15 -2.73 9.70
N GLU A 155 -18.36 -1.45 10.02
CA GLU A 155 -19.29 -1.03 11.05
C GLU A 155 -20.74 -1.03 10.53
N ASP A 156 -21.65 -1.66 11.26
CA ASP A 156 -23.08 -1.69 10.92
C ASP A 156 -23.89 -0.50 11.48
N ASN A 157 -23.24 0.44 12.16
CA ASN A 157 -23.88 1.49 12.96
C ASN A 157 -23.81 2.89 12.34
N HIS A 158 -23.48 3.01 11.05
CA HIS A 158 -23.43 4.29 10.35
C HIS A 158 -24.76 5.04 10.41
N THR A 159 -24.71 6.32 10.77
CA THR A 159 -25.90 7.19 10.74
C THR A 159 -26.28 7.54 9.31
N ALA A 160 -27.55 7.93 9.09
CA ALA A 160 -28.00 8.36 7.75
C ALA A 160 -27.19 9.55 7.20
N ASN A 161 -26.76 10.47 8.07
CA ASN A 161 -25.90 11.59 7.68
C ASN A 161 -24.50 11.12 7.30
N GLU A 162 -23.92 10.18 8.04
CA GLU A 162 -22.60 9.62 7.74
C GLU A 162 -22.62 8.86 6.39
N LEU A 163 -23.65 8.05 6.15
CA LEU A 163 -23.85 7.39 4.84
C LEU A 163 -23.99 8.39 3.70
N HIS A 164 -24.73 9.49 3.91
CA HIS A 164 -24.82 10.57 2.94
C HIS A 164 -23.46 11.23 2.69
N ALA A 165 -22.69 11.50 3.75
CA ALA A 165 -21.37 12.12 3.67
C ALA A 165 -20.33 11.21 3.01
N ILE A 166 -20.36 9.90 3.28
CA ILE A 166 -19.53 8.89 2.60
C ILE A 166 -19.76 8.98 1.09
N ARG A 167 -21.04 8.92 0.66
CA ARG A 167 -21.37 9.00 -0.77
C ARG A 167 -20.96 10.34 -1.38
N ALA A 168 -21.23 11.46 -0.71
CA ALA A 168 -20.84 12.79 -1.18
C ALA A 168 -19.32 12.90 -1.34
N THR A 169 -18.56 12.33 -0.41
CA THR A 169 -17.09 12.36 -0.42
C THR A 169 -16.51 11.51 -1.55
N PHE A 170 -17.05 10.32 -1.80
CA PHE A 170 -16.70 9.51 -2.98
C PHE A 170 -16.91 10.30 -4.27
N HIS A 171 -18.08 10.94 -4.42
CA HIS A 171 -18.40 11.74 -5.59
C HIS A 171 -17.44 12.92 -5.75
N ALA A 172 -17.15 13.66 -4.68
CA ALA A 172 -16.22 14.78 -4.71
C ALA A 172 -14.80 14.35 -5.11
N ALA A 173 -14.28 13.27 -4.52
CA ALA A 173 -12.96 12.74 -4.89
C ALA A 173 -12.91 12.34 -6.39
N LEU A 174 -13.99 11.74 -6.91
CA LEU A 174 -14.09 11.37 -8.33
C LEU A 174 -14.26 12.57 -9.26
N ASP A 175 -15.03 13.58 -8.85
CA ASP A 175 -15.22 14.84 -9.60
C ASP A 175 -13.92 15.65 -9.67
N HIS A 176 -13.04 15.48 -8.68
CA HIS A 176 -11.72 16.07 -8.64
C HIS A 176 -10.61 15.09 -9.06
N ASN A 177 -10.94 14.15 -9.95
CA ASN A 177 -9.96 13.36 -10.70
C ASN A 177 -9.04 12.46 -9.85
N ALA A 178 -9.49 11.95 -8.70
CA ALA A 178 -8.70 11.03 -7.86
C ALA A 178 -8.08 9.88 -8.69
N LEU A 179 -8.86 9.29 -9.59
CA LEU A 179 -8.44 8.18 -10.44
C LEU A 179 -7.52 8.60 -11.58
N ASP A 180 -7.59 9.83 -12.09
CA ASP A 180 -6.62 10.32 -13.06
C ASP A 180 -5.26 10.59 -12.39
N HIS A 181 -5.24 10.89 -11.09
CA HIS A 181 -3.98 11.10 -10.36
C HIS A 181 -3.31 9.82 -9.88
N THR A 182 -4.07 8.76 -9.64
CA THR A 182 -3.56 7.53 -8.97
C THR A 182 -3.90 6.23 -9.73
N GLY A 183 -4.54 6.37 -10.89
CA GLY A 183 -5.03 5.27 -11.70
C GLY A 183 -4.07 4.84 -12.81
N HIS A 184 -2.79 5.24 -12.79
CA HIS A 184 -1.82 4.83 -13.81
C HIS A 184 -1.24 3.44 -13.50
N GLU A 185 -0.93 2.68 -14.56
CA GLU A 185 -0.19 1.41 -14.42
C GLU A 185 1.26 1.63 -14.00
N ASP A 186 1.88 2.70 -14.52
CA ASP A 186 3.18 3.19 -14.06
C ASP A 186 3.02 3.90 -12.71
N PRO A 187 3.78 3.53 -11.65
CA PRO A 187 3.75 4.23 -10.38
C PRO A 187 4.33 5.64 -10.40
N GLU A 188 5.12 6.03 -11.41
CA GLU A 188 5.73 7.35 -11.46
C GLU A 188 4.68 8.48 -11.49
N PRO A 189 3.71 8.51 -12.44
CA PRO A 189 2.65 9.51 -12.44
C PRO A 189 1.78 9.49 -11.18
N ASN A 190 1.57 8.31 -10.59
CA ASN A 190 0.79 8.15 -9.35
C ASN A 190 1.42 8.86 -8.14
N SER A 191 2.69 9.25 -8.24
CA SER A 191 3.43 9.97 -7.20
C SER A 191 3.65 11.44 -7.51
N TRP A 192 3.07 11.99 -8.59
CA TRP A 192 3.17 13.44 -8.86
C TRP A 192 2.43 14.28 -7.82
N ILE A 193 1.30 13.79 -7.30
CA ILE A 193 0.51 14.46 -6.27
C ILE A 193 0.28 13.48 -5.11
N ASP A 194 0.56 13.93 -3.88
CA ASP A 194 0.18 13.22 -2.66
C ASP A 194 -1.25 13.59 -2.27
N LEU A 195 -2.24 12.84 -2.80
CA LEU A 195 -3.64 13.08 -2.48
C LEU A 195 -3.93 12.92 -0.98
N MET A 196 -3.25 11.98 -0.31
CA MET A 196 -3.45 11.75 1.12
C MET A 196 -3.01 12.97 1.93
N SER A 197 -1.83 13.53 1.64
CA SER A 197 -1.34 14.75 2.29
C SER A 197 -2.32 15.91 2.18
N TRP A 198 -2.83 16.17 0.97
CA TRP A 198 -3.76 17.27 0.74
C TRP A 198 -5.09 17.04 1.47
N THR A 199 -5.58 15.80 1.51
CA THR A 199 -6.78 15.46 2.27
C THR A 199 -6.58 15.60 3.78
N VAL A 200 -5.49 15.06 4.35
CA VAL A 200 -5.16 15.22 5.78
C VAL A 200 -5.06 16.71 6.14
N THR A 201 -4.34 17.47 5.32
CA THR A 201 -4.10 18.90 5.54
C THR A 201 -5.40 19.71 5.50
N ALA A 202 -6.32 19.37 4.60
CA ALA A 202 -7.60 20.06 4.48
C ALA A 202 -8.59 19.69 5.60
N LEU A 203 -8.57 18.44 6.07
CA LEU A 203 -9.47 17.95 7.14
C LEU A 203 -9.02 18.42 8.53
N ARG A 204 -7.71 18.62 8.76
CA ARG A 204 -7.22 19.16 10.04
C ARG A 204 -7.70 20.60 10.22
N HIS A 205 -8.47 20.85 11.29
CA HIS A 205 -8.91 22.19 11.66
C HIS A 205 -7.74 23.18 11.74
N ASN A 206 -7.92 24.38 11.18
CA ASN A 206 -6.90 25.45 11.16
C ASN A 206 -6.26 25.75 12.53
N THR A 207 -7.02 25.62 13.63
CA THR A 207 -6.51 25.84 15.00
C THR A 207 -5.59 24.71 15.48
N ALA A 208 -5.84 23.46 15.06
CA ALA A 208 -4.96 22.32 15.35
C ALA A 208 -3.63 22.46 14.62
N ARG A 209 -3.65 22.94 13.37
CA ARG A 209 -2.43 23.21 12.57
C ARG A 209 -1.49 24.21 13.25
N GLN A 210 -2.04 25.28 13.84
CA GLN A 210 -1.26 26.29 14.56
C GLN A 210 -0.77 25.82 15.95
N GLY A 211 -1.57 25.01 16.66
CA GLY A 211 -1.24 24.52 17.99
C GLY A 211 -0.27 23.34 18.03
N LEU A 212 -0.27 22.49 16.99
CA LEU A 212 0.59 21.30 16.89
C LEU A 212 1.92 21.58 16.18
N GLY A 213 2.05 22.70 15.47
CA GLY A 213 3.26 23.01 14.69
C GLY A 213 3.52 22.04 13.54
N GLU A 214 2.50 21.29 13.12
CA GLU A 214 2.54 20.38 11.98
C GLU A 214 2.52 21.20 10.68
N TYR A 215 3.69 21.53 10.16
CA TYR A 215 3.86 22.19 8.87
C TYR A 215 4.20 21.16 7.79
N HIS A 216 3.39 21.10 6.75
CA HIS A 216 3.70 20.30 5.58
C HIS A 216 4.94 20.86 4.88
N THR A 217 5.99 20.06 4.74
CA THR A 217 7.19 20.42 3.97
C THR A 217 6.80 20.58 2.50
N PRO A 218 6.94 21.77 1.89
CA PRO A 218 6.58 21.96 0.49
C PRO A 218 7.32 20.96 -0.41
N PRO A 219 6.68 20.38 -1.43
CA PRO A 219 7.30 19.37 -2.29
C PRO A 219 8.63 19.83 -2.89
N GLU A 220 8.76 21.10 -3.24
CA GLU A 220 9.98 21.66 -3.84
C GLU A 220 11.17 21.63 -2.87
N VAL A 221 10.90 21.76 -1.56
CA VAL A 221 11.92 21.64 -0.51
C VAL A 221 12.33 20.17 -0.35
N CYS A 222 11.37 19.24 -0.38
CA CYS A 222 11.65 17.81 -0.36
C CYS A 222 12.46 17.38 -1.58
N ASP A 223 12.12 17.84 -2.78
CA ASP A 223 12.81 17.54 -4.04
C ASP A 223 14.27 18.04 -3.97
N MET A 224 14.49 19.27 -3.50
CA MET A 224 15.83 19.81 -3.27
C MET A 224 16.62 18.97 -2.26
N MET A 225 16.02 18.61 -1.12
CA MET A 225 16.67 17.81 -0.08
C MET A 225 17.03 16.42 -0.58
N ALA A 226 16.12 15.74 -1.28
CA ALA A 226 16.35 14.44 -1.87
C ALA A 226 17.52 14.47 -2.86
N ALA A 227 17.56 15.46 -3.76
CA ALA A 227 18.65 15.61 -4.72
C ALA A 227 20.01 15.84 -4.04
N GLN A 228 20.04 16.58 -2.93
CA GLN A 228 21.27 16.84 -2.17
C GLN A 228 21.74 15.62 -1.37
N ILE A 229 20.82 14.90 -0.72
CA ILE A 229 21.13 13.75 0.14
C ILE A 229 21.57 12.54 -0.70
N ILE A 230 20.85 12.26 -1.78
CA ILE A 230 21.12 11.11 -2.66
C ILE A 230 22.27 11.42 -3.61
N GLY A 231 22.40 12.68 -4.04
CA GLY A 231 23.37 13.10 -5.04
C GLY A 231 22.93 12.77 -6.47
N ARG A 232 23.80 13.06 -7.44
CA ARG A 232 23.52 12.90 -8.89
C ARG A 232 24.39 11.84 -9.57
N ASP A 233 25.34 11.28 -8.83
CA ASP A 233 26.19 10.22 -9.35
C ASP A 233 25.46 8.88 -9.28
N ARG A 234 24.82 8.50 -10.38
CA ARG A 234 24.08 7.24 -10.49
C ARG A 234 24.98 6.03 -10.20
N GLU A 235 26.27 6.08 -10.52
CA GLU A 235 27.18 4.95 -10.32
C GLU A 235 27.54 4.75 -8.84
N ALA A 236 27.47 5.82 -8.04
CA ALA A 236 27.64 5.77 -6.59
C ALA A 236 26.42 5.21 -5.84
N ILE A 237 25.25 5.12 -6.50
CA ILE A 237 24.01 4.63 -5.90
C ILE A 237 23.87 3.14 -6.22
N HIS A 238 23.77 2.32 -5.18
CA HIS A 238 23.65 0.87 -5.32
C HIS A 238 22.26 0.38 -4.91
N GLU A 239 21.78 -0.64 -5.62
CA GLU A 239 20.57 -1.37 -5.23
C GLU A 239 20.75 -1.93 -3.81
N GLY A 240 19.71 -1.82 -2.97
CA GLY A 240 19.78 -2.22 -1.55
C GLY A 240 20.17 -1.10 -0.57
N TYR A 241 20.38 0.14 -1.03
CA TYR A 241 20.43 1.29 -0.11
C TYR A 241 19.14 1.40 0.70
N SER A 242 19.29 1.79 1.96
CA SER A 242 18.18 2.02 2.88
C SER A 242 17.98 3.50 3.10
N LEU A 243 16.74 3.95 2.94
CA LEU A 243 16.31 5.30 3.27
C LEU A 243 15.40 5.24 4.49
N LEU A 244 15.66 6.14 5.44
CA LEU A 244 14.88 6.27 6.67
C LEU A 244 14.40 7.71 6.82
N ASP A 245 13.10 7.88 7.07
CA ASP A 245 12.51 9.15 7.46
C ASP A 245 11.88 8.98 8.85
N PRO A 246 12.45 9.60 9.90
CA PRO A 246 12.00 9.43 11.27
C PRO A 246 10.72 10.20 11.61
N CYS A 247 10.23 11.07 10.72
CA CYS A 247 9.01 11.88 10.88
C CYS A 247 8.31 12.01 9.52
N ALA A 248 7.96 10.86 8.95
CA ALA A 248 7.63 10.73 7.54
C ALA A 248 6.36 11.48 7.12
N GLY A 249 5.46 11.82 8.06
CA GLY A 249 4.12 12.30 7.72
C GLY A 249 3.42 11.29 6.80
N THR A 250 2.91 11.78 5.67
CA THR A 250 2.35 10.95 4.59
C THR A 250 3.38 10.39 3.61
N GLY A 251 4.68 10.62 3.86
CA GLY A 251 5.80 10.14 3.05
C GLY A 251 6.32 11.13 2.00
N GLY A 252 6.09 12.44 2.15
CA GLY A 252 6.47 13.47 1.17
C GLY A 252 7.97 13.49 0.81
N MET A 253 8.85 13.21 1.77
CA MET A 253 10.29 13.07 1.51
C MET A 253 10.59 11.83 0.66
N PHE A 254 9.94 10.70 0.95
CA PHE A 254 10.09 9.45 0.20
C PHE A 254 9.54 9.55 -1.22
N ARG A 255 8.40 10.23 -1.42
CA ARG A 255 7.91 10.60 -2.76
C ARG A 255 9.02 11.28 -3.57
N SER A 256 9.64 12.30 -2.99
CA SER A 256 10.65 13.13 -3.65
C SER A 256 11.95 12.34 -3.91
N ALA A 257 12.38 11.52 -2.95
CA ALA A 257 13.48 10.58 -3.12
C ALA A 257 13.22 9.57 -4.24
N ALA A 258 12.03 8.97 -4.31
CA ALA A 258 11.67 8.03 -5.36
C ALA A 258 11.63 8.70 -6.75
N GLN A 259 11.09 9.92 -6.84
CA GLN A 259 11.13 10.70 -8.09
C GLN A 259 12.56 11.03 -8.52
N HIS A 260 13.42 11.39 -7.57
CA HIS A 260 14.83 11.64 -7.85
C HIS A 260 15.54 10.37 -8.36
N LEU A 261 15.31 9.21 -7.74
CA LEU A 261 15.82 7.91 -8.21
C LEU A 261 15.34 7.58 -9.62
N ARG A 262 14.05 7.77 -9.91
CA ARG A 262 13.48 7.56 -11.26
C ARG A 262 14.11 8.46 -12.30
N SER A 263 14.39 9.72 -11.95
CA SER A 263 15.05 10.66 -12.85
C SER A 263 16.46 10.20 -13.27
N MET A 264 17.11 9.38 -12.43
CA MET A 264 18.39 8.73 -12.72
C MET A 264 18.24 7.33 -13.37
N GLY A 265 17.03 6.92 -13.73
CA GLY A 265 16.73 5.61 -14.30
C GLY A 265 16.88 4.46 -13.30
N LEU A 266 16.74 4.74 -12.00
CA LEU A 266 16.72 3.74 -10.94
C LEU A 266 15.28 3.44 -10.53
N ASP A 267 15.03 2.18 -10.20
CA ASP A 267 13.72 1.72 -9.75
C ASP A 267 13.60 1.82 -8.22
N PRO A 268 12.69 2.67 -7.68
CA PRO A 268 12.46 2.79 -6.24
C PRO A 268 12.11 1.47 -5.55
N ALA A 269 11.53 0.50 -6.26
CA ALA A 269 11.18 -0.79 -5.70
C ALA A 269 12.39 -1.65 -5.28
N LYS A 270 13.60 -1.28 -5.70
CA LYS A 270 14.87 -1.96 -5.37
C LYS A 270 15.57 -1.40 -4.13
N PHE A 271 14.99 -0.41 -3.48
CA PHE A 271 15.51 0.23 -2.27
C PHE A 271 14.73 -0.23 -1.05
N THR A 272 15.32 -0.06 0.13
CA THR A 272 14.65 -0.30 1.41
C THR A 272 14.17 1.03 1.97
N TRP A 273 12.90 1.10 2.37
CA TRP A 273 12.28 2.33 2.85
C TRP A 273 11.72 2.11 4.24
N PHE A 274 12.15 2.93 5.20
CA PHE A 274 11.67 2.90 6.59
C PHE A 274 11.07 4.24 6.96
N ALA A 275 9.74 4.31 6.96
CA ALA A 275 9.01 5.48 7.45
C ALA A 275 8.63 5.29 8.91
N GLN A 276 8.76 6.35 9.69
CA GLN A 276 8.33 6.41 11.06
C GLN A 276 7.53 7.68 11.28
N GLU A 277 6.37 7.56 11.93
CA GLU A 277 5.45 8.66 12.12
C GLU A 277 4.66 8.48 13.41
N ILE A 278 4.46 9.55 14.18
CA ILE A 278 3.77 9.48 15.47
C ILE A 278 2.25 9.53 15.31
N ASP A 279 1.75 10.29 14.31
CA ASP A 279 0.34 10.42 14.05
C ASP A 279 -0.22 9.19 13.31
N PRO A 280 -1.20 8.47 13.87
CA PRO A 280 -1.72 7.25 13.24
C PRO A 280 -2.35 7.47 11.86
N LEU A 281 -2.99 8.60 11.61
CA LEU A 281 -3.62 8.88 10.30
C LEU A 281 -2.56 9.21 9.24
N ALA A 282 -1.51 9.93 9.61
CA ALA A 282 -0.38 10.20 8.73
C ALA A 282 0.42 8.92 8.45
N ALA A 283 0.69 8.09 9.45
CA ALA A 283 1.32 6.78 9.28
C ALA A 283 0.49 5.86 8.37
N ALA A 284 -0.83 5.80 8.57
CA ALA A 284 -1.74 5.05 7.70
C ALA A 284 -1.73 5.59 6.25
N SER A 285 -1.74 6.92 6.09
CA SER A 285 -1.64 7.59 4.80
C SER A 285 -0.31 7.30 4.10
N CYS A 286 0.78 7.29 4.86
CA CYS A 286 2.11 6.92 4.39
C CYS A 286 2.11 5.48 3.87
N ALA A 287 1.51 4.54 4.61
CA ALA A 287 1.41 3.14 4.20
C ALA A 287 0.61 2.97 2.89
N VAL A 288 -0.49 3.70 2.71
CA VAL A 288 -1.23 3.77 1.45
C VAL A 288 -0.33 4.29 0.32
N ASN A 289 0.36 5.40 0.57
CA ASN A 289 1.25 6.03 -0.41
C ASN A 289 2.44 5.15 -0.82
N MET A 290 3.02 4.36 0.10
CA MET A 290 4.08 3.40 -0.25
C MET A 290 3.62 2.39 -1.31
N ILE A 291 2.35 2.00 -1.28
CA ILE A 291 1.74 1.11 -2.28
C ILE A 291 1.49 1.88 -3.59
N VAL A 292 0.79 3.02 -3.51
CA VAL A 292 0.39 3.83 -4.67
C VAL A 292 1.61 4.27 -5.49
N TRP A 293 2.68 4.65 -4.81
CA TRP A 293 3.92 5.12 -5.42
C TRP A 293 4.88 3.99 -5.82
N GLY A 294 4.49 2.73 -5.64
CA GLY A 294 5.30 1.60 -6.11
C GLY A 294 6.67 1.50 -5.43
N MET A 295 6.76 1.75 -4.12
CA MET A 295 8.03 1.67 -3.38
C MET A 295 8.58 0.25 -3.21
N GLY A 296 7.90 -0.74 -3.80
CA GLY A 296 8.32 -2.13 -3.83
C GLY A 296 8.08 -2.88 -2.51
N PRO A 297 8.58 -4.11 -2.42
CA PRO A 297 8.35 -4.96 -1.26
C PRO A 297 9.05 -4.41 -0.02
N ASN A 298 10.21 -3.78 -0.12
CA ASN A 298 11.03 -3.41 1.04
C ASN A 298 10.66 -2.05 1.67
N ALA A 299 9.45 -1.55 1.42
CA ALA A 299 8.92 -0.36 2.07
C ALA A 299 8.13 -0.72 3.32
N MET A 300 8.42 -0.10 4.46
CA MET A 300 7.81 -0.40 5.75
C MET A 300 7.50 0.90 6.49
N VAL A 301 6.41 0.89 7.28
CA VAL A 301 5.95 2.04 8.05
C VAL A 301 5.73 1.63 9.50
N ALA A 302 6.27 2.39 10.45
CA ALA A 302 6.01 2.22 11.87
C ALA A 302 5.32 3.45 12.46
N CYS A 303 4.20 3.24 13.14
CA CYS A 303 3.53 4.29 13.90
C CYS A 303 4.11 4.35 15.32
N GLY A 304 4.73 5.46 15.74
CA GLY A 304 5.26 5.63 17.10
C GLY A 304 6.13 6.86 17.30
N ASP A 305 6.58 7.07 18.53
CA ASP A 305 7.31 8.28 18.94
C ASP A 305 8.83 8.08 18.79
N THR A 306 9.42 8.80 17.83
CA THR A 306 10.86 8.75 17.55
C THR A 306 11.73 9.19 18.71
N LEU A 307 11.32 10.20 19.47
CA LEU A 307 12.14 10.72 20.56
C LEU A 307 12.06 9.81 21.79
N ALA A 308 10.91 9.19 22.03
CA ALA A 308 10.72 8.29 23.17
C ALA A 308 11.21 6.87 22.91
N GLU A 309 11.05 6.36 21.68
CA GLU A 309 11.30 4.95 21.33
C GLU A 309 12.55 4.76 20.46
N GLY A 310 13.09 5.82 19.87
CA GLY A 310 14.23 5.76 18.96
C GLY A 310 13.88 5.22 17.57
N ASP A 311 14.78 4.42 17.00
CA ASP A 311 14.63 3.84 15.67
C ASP A 311 13.59 2.70 15.67
N LEU A 312 12.47 2.89 14.95
CA LEU A 312 11.39 1.91 14.89
C LEU A 312 11.48 0.95 13.71
N TRP A 313 12.52 1.03 12.88
CA TRP A 313 12.71 0.10 11.76
C TRP A 313 12.78 -1.38 12.19
N PRO A 314 13.36 -1.79 13.35
CA PRO A 314 13.32 -3.20 13.77
C PRO A 314 11.89 -3.66 14.05
N ARG A 315 11.06 -2.79 14.63
CA ARG A 315 9.64 -3.04 14.87
C ARG A 315 8.88 -3.16 13.56
N ALA A 316 9.18 -2.33 12.57
CA ALA A 316 8.57 -2.40 11.25
C ALA A 316 8.90 -3.73 10.53
N VAL A 317 10.15 -4.21 10.65
CA VAL A 317 10.57 -5.51 10.11
C VAL A 317 9.84 -6.66 10.80
N GLU A 318 9.75 -6.65 12.13
CA GLU A 318 9.07 -7.69 12.89
C GLU A 318 7.56 -7.70 12.63
N HIS A 319 6.93 -6.52 12.62
CA HIS A 319 5.52 -6.36 12.27
C HIS A 319 5.23 -6.91 10.88
N ARG A 320 6.07 -6.60 9.89
CA ARG A 320 5.94 -7.16 8.55
C ARG A 320 6.02 -8.68 8.55
N ARG A 321 7.01 -9.26 9.26
CA ARG A 321 7.16 -10.72 9.35
C ARG A 321 5.88 -11.36 9.92
N ALA A 322 5.39 -10.84 11.04
CA ALA A 322 4.19 -11.33 11.68
C ALA A 322 2.95 -11.22 10.78
N MET A 323 2.79 -10.11 10.05
CA MET A 323 1.65 -9.90 9.15
C MET A 323 1.71 -10.80 7.91
N VAL A 324 2.91 -11.08 7.40
CA VAL A 324 3.11 -12.05 6.31
C VAL A 324 2.76 -13.47 6.77
N GLU A 325 3.25 -13.88 7.93
CA GLU A 325 2.92 -15.19 8.52
C GLU A 325 1.41 -15.35 8.73
N ARG A 326 0.76 -14.33 9.32
CA ARG A 326 -0.69 -14.30 9.51
C ARG A 326 -1.46 -14.44 8.18
N ARG A 327 -1.01 -13.76 7.13
CA ARG A 327 -1.62 -13.88 5.80
C ARG A 327 -1.48 -15.31 5.26
N ASP A 328 -0.28 -15.88 5.35
CA ASP A 328 0.00 -17.22 4.84
C ASP A 328 -0.84 -18.28 5.56
N ASP A 329 -1.03 -18.13 6.88
CA ASP A 329 -1.93 -18.97 7.69
C ASP A 329 -3.40 -18.85 7.27
N VAL A 330 -3.90 -17.63 7.10
CA VAL A 330 -5.28 -17.39 6.63
C VAL A 330 -5.48 -17.99 5.24
N GLN A 331 -4.51 -17.84 4.34
CA GLN A 331 -4.57 -18.42 3.00
C GLN A 331 -4.58 -19.94 3.03
N ALA A 332 -3.79 -20.57 3.91
CA ALA A 332 -3.79 -22.02 4.11
C ALA A 332 -5.15 -22.51 4.63
N GLN A 333 -5.74 -21.82 5.60
CA GLN A 333 -7.07 -22.15 6.14
C GLN A 333 -8.17 -22.00 5.08
N MET A 334 -8.13 -20.92 4.29
CA MET A 334 -9.08 -20.71 3.18
C MET A 334 -8.97 -21.80 2.11
N ALA A 335 -7.76 -22.25 1.78
CA ALA A 335 -7.55 -23.33 0.83
C ALA A 335 -8.16 -24.66 1.32
N ILE A 336 -8.04 -24.96 2.62
CA ILE A 336 -8.67 -26.13 3.25
C ILE A 336 -10.19 -26.01 3.19
N ALA A 337 -10.74 -24.87 3.62
CA ALA A 337 -12.20 -24.64 3.60
C ALA A 337 -12.79 -24.77 2.19
N TYR A 338 -12.10 -24.21 1.18
CA TYR A 338 -12.50 -24.35 -0.22
C TYR A 338 -12.45 -25.80 -0.70
N ALA A 339 -11.40 -26.55 -0.34
CA ALA A 339 -11.29 -27.97 -0.68
C ALA A 339 -12.41 -28.81 -0.06
N LEU A 340 -12.74 -28.57 1.22
CA LEU A 340 -13.86 -29.22 1.92
C LEU A 340 -15.20 -28.91 1.25
N GLY A 341 -15.48 -27.63 0.98
CA GLY A 341 -16.71 -27.23 0.29
C GLY A 341 -16.87 -27.87 -1.10
N ARG A 342 -15.77 -28.05 -1.85
CA ARG A 342 -15.80 -28.77 -3.13
C ARG A 342 -16.09 -30.25 -2.99
N VAL A 343 -15.55 -30.91 -1.97
CA VAL A 343 -15.85 -32.32 -1.68
C VAL A 343 -17.32 -32.48 -1.32
N GLU A 344 -17.86 -31.63 -0.46
CA GLU A 344 -19.28 -31.63 -0.10
C GLU A 344 -20.19 -31.46 -1.32
N GLN A 345 -19.87 -30.52 -2.22
CA GLN A 345 -20.61 -30.33 -3.48
C GLN A 345 -20.58 -31.57 -4.38
N LEU A 346 -19.42 -32.23 -4.51
CA LEU A 346 -19.28 -33.44 -5.34
C LEU A 346 -20.04 -34.63 -4.74
N VAL A 347 -20.01 -34.79 -3.41
CA VAL A 347 -20.75 -35.84 -2.70
C VAL A 347 -22.26 -35.58 -2.76
N GLY A 348 -22.69 -34.33 -2.57
CA GLY A 348 -24.10 -33.92 -2.68
C GLY A 348 -24.66 -34.12 -4.09
N ALA A 349 -23.94 -33.73 -5.13
CA ALA A 349 -24.35 -33.95 -6.51
C ALA A 349 -24.38 -35.44 -6.91
N SER A 350 -23.52 -36.27 -6.32
CA SER A 350 -23.55 -37.73 -6.53
C SER A 350 -24.72 -38.40 -5.79
N SER A 351 -25.17 -37.82 -4.69
CA SER A 351 -26.34 -38.26 -3.91
C SER A 351 -27.67 -37.89 -4.56
N GLU A 352 -27.74 -36.82 -5.35
CA GLU A 352 -28.95 -36.42 -6.10
C GLU A 352 -29.08 -37.15 -7.45
N ALA A 353 -27.97 -37.70 -7.97
CA ALA A 353 -27.92 -38.43 -9.23
C ALA A 353 -28.17 -39.95 -9.10
N ALA A 354 -28.24 -40.47 -7.87
CA ALA A 354 -28.51 -41.88 -7.53
C ALA A 354 -29.94 -42.05 -7.00
#